data_AF-A0A653PW21-F1
#
_entry.id   AF-A0A653PW21-F1
#
_cell.length_a   1.000
_cell.length_b   1.000
_cell.length_c   1.000
_cell.angle_alpha   90.00
_cell.angle_beta   90.00
_cell.angle_gamma   90.00
#
_symmetry.space_group_name_H-M   'P 1'
#
loop_
_entity.id
_entity.type
_entity.pdbx_description
1 polymer ?
#
loop_
_entity_poly.entity_id
_entity_poly.type
_entity_poly.pdbx_seq_one_letter_code
_entity_poly.pdbx_strand_id
1 'polypeptide(L)' 'MTIRITVEDTATGDTETTELTDDVLVIVEGSAHVTNVQNYPKSKTQVWTVKGVGGAA' A
#
# COMPACT_ATOMS: atom_id res chain seq x y z
N MET A 1 -12.59 10.04 -8.06
CA MET A 1 -11.69 10.14 -9.23
C MET A 1 -10.94 8.83 -9.27
N THR A 2 -10.86 8.14 -10.40
CA THR A 2 -10.23 6.80 -10.45
C THR A 2 -8.77 6.95 -10.87
N ILE A 3 -7.84 6.42 -10.09
CA ILE A 3 -6.41 6.40 -10.41
C ILE A 3 -6.06 4.99 -10.86
N ARG A 4 -5.54 4.85 -12.08
CA ARG A 4 -5.06 3.57 -12.61
C ARG A 4 -3.59 3.43 -12.29
N ILE A 5 -3.22 2.36 -11.58
CA ILE A 5 -1.83 2.09 -11.21
C ILE A 5 -1.42 0.74 -11.78
N THR A 6 -0.26 0.72 -12.43
CA THR A 6 0.40 -0.50 -12.89
C THR A 6 1.68 -0.66 -12.10
N VAL A 7 1.84 -1.81 -11.45
CA VAL A 7 3.06 -2.19 -10.73
C VAL A 7 3.79 -3.23 -11.58
N GLU A 8 5.10 -3.07 -11.72
CA GLU A 8 5.99 -4.01 -12.39
C GLU A 8 6.98 -4.57 -11.36
N ASP A 9 7.05 -5.90 -11.27
CA ASP A 9 8.11 -6.59 -10.55
C ASP A 9 9.37 -6.61 -11.42
N THR A 10 10.40 -5.87 -11.01
CA THR A 10 11.64 -5.72 -11.77
C THR A 10 12.52 -6.99 -11.79
N ALA A 11 12.23 -7.98 -10.95
CA ALA A 11 12.96 -9.25 -10.90
C ALA A 11 12.36 -10.30 -11.85
N THR A 12 11.03 -10.30 -12.01
CA THR A 12 10.30 -11.30 -12.81
C THR A 12 9.75 -10.75 -14.12
N GLY A 13 9.54 -9.43 -14.21
CA GLY A 13 8.89 -8.75 -15.33
C GLY A 13 7.36 -8.81 -15.27
N ASP A 14 6.77 -9.37 -14.20
CA ASP A 14 5.33 -9.47 -14.05
C ASP A 14 4.72 -8.10 -13.78
N THR A 15 3.56 -7.85 -14.39
CA THR A 15 2.83 -6.59 -14.23
C THR A 15 1.42 -6.83 -13.71
N GLU A 16 1.02 -6.03 -12.72
CA GLU A 16 -0.34 -6.04 -12.20
C GLU A 16 -0.93 -4.63 -12.30
N THR A 17 -2.14 -4.52 -12.83
CA THR A 17 -2.84 -3.25 -12.97
C THR A 17 -4.11 -3.27 -12.15
N THR A 18 -4.28 -2.25 -11.32
CA THR A 18 -5.48 -2.07 -10.52
C THR A 18 -6.03 -0.66 -10.67
N GLU A 19 -7.34 -0.54 -10.50
CA GLU A 19 -8.05 0.73 -10.48
C GLU A 19 -8.35 1.09 -9.03
N LEU A 20 -7.74 2.17 -8.54
CA LEU A 20 -8.02 2.71 -7.23
C LEU A 20 -9.12 3.75 -7.33
N THR A 21 -10.19 3.49 -6.61
CA THR A 21 -11.28 4.46 -6.38
C THR A 21 -10.99 5.39 -5.20
N ASP A 22 -9.96 5.07 -4.41
CA ASP A 22 -9.48 5.84 -3.26
C ASP A 22 -8.26 6.71 -3.62
N ASP A 23 -8.02 7.74 -2.80
CA ASP A 23 -7.00 8.78 -3.05
C ASP A 23 -5.55 8.32 -2.76
N VAL A 24 -5.31 7.11 -2.24
CA VAL A 24 -4.00 6.63 -1.78
C VAL A 24 -3.77 5.15 -2.09
N LEU A 25 -2.55 4.80 -2.51
CA LEU A 25 -2.02 3.43 -2.60
C LEU A 25 -0.90 3.23 -1.57
N VAL A 26 -0.88 2.09 -0.88
CA VAL A 26 0.27 1.67 -0.05
C VAL A 26 0.83 0.35 -0.58
N ILE A 27 2.08 0.40 -1.03
CA ILE A 27 2.85 -0.77 -1.48
C ILE A 27 3.67 -1.25 -0.28
N VAL A 28 3.55 -2.55 0.02
CA VAL A 28 4.25 -3.21 1.13
C VAL A 28 5.14 -4.33 0.59
N GLU A 29 6.34 -4.47 1.13
CA GLU A 29 7.32 -5.46 0.65
C GLU A 29 7.05 -6.86 1.22
N GLY A 30 7.12 -7.87 0.36
CA GLY A 30 7.08 -9.28 0.75
C GLY A 30 5.78 -9.68 1.44
N SER A 31 5.88 -10.19 2.68
CA SER A 31 4.72 -10.62 3.49
C SER A 31 4.25 -9.57 4.51
N ALA A 32 4.75 -8.35 4.40
CA ALA A 32 4.22 -7.23 5.17
C ALA A 32 2.77 -6.93 4.75
N HIS A 33 1.96 -6.43 5.68
CA HIS A 33 0.58 -6.03 5.39
C HIS A 33 0.12 -4.90 6.30
N VAL A 34 -0.81 -4.10 5.80
CA VAL A 34 -1.50 -3.06 6.58
C VAL A 34 -2.40 -3.74 7.61
N THR A 35 -2.25 -3.40 8.87
CA THR A 35 -3.04 -3.97 9.98
C THR A 35 -4.06 -3.01 10.54
N ASN A 36 -3.88 -1.72 10.36
CA ASN A 36 -4.80 -0.71 10.85
C ASN A 36 -4.72 0.57 10.02
N VAL A 37 -5.87 1.24 9.83
CA VAL A 37 -5.97 2.55 9.19
C VAL A 37 -6.81 3.46 10.08
N GLN A 38 -6.22 4.56 10.52
CA GLN A 38 -6.89 5.57 11.35
C GLN A 38 -7.05 6.87 10.57
N ASN A 39 -8.29 7.34 10.49
CA ASN A 39 -8.65 8.58 9.80
C ASN A 39 -8.91 9.70 10.81
N TYR A 40 -8.16 10.80 10.72
CA TYR A 40 -8.33 12.02 11.51
C TYR A 40 -8.83 13.16 10.60
N PRO A 41 -10.14 13.25 10.34
CA PRO A 41 -10.69 14.16 9.33
C PRO A 41 -10.49 15.64 9.66
N LYS A 42 -10.48 16.01 10.95
CA LYS A 42 -10.28 17.41 11.38
C LYS A 42 -8.88 17.94 11.03
N SER A 43 -7.86 17.11 11.13
CA SER A 43 -6.48 17.44 10.76
C SER A 43 -6.12 17.02 9.33
N LYS A 44 -7.06 16.39 8.60
CA LYS A 44 -6.84 15.75 7.29
C LYS A 44 -5.64 14.78 7.32
N THR A 45 -5.48 14.05 8.41
CA THR A 45 -4.37 13.11 8.60
C THR A 45 -4.89 11.69 8.52
N GLN A 46 -4.19 10.82 7.81
CA GLN A 46 -4.38 9.38 7.90
C GLN A 46 -3.12 8.74 8.47
N VAL A 47 -3.31 7.77 9.37
CA VAL A 47 -2.21 6.99 9.95
C VAL A 47 -2.44 5.53 9.58
N TRP A 48 -1.48 4.97 8.86
CA TRP A 48 -1.52 3.59 8.36
C TRP A 48 -0.47 2.79 9.13
N THR A 49 -0.90 1.72 9.79
CA THR A 49 0.01 0.82 10.52
C THR A 49 0.33 -0.38 9.63
N VAL A 50 1.60 -0.54 9.30
CA VAL A 50 2.10 -1.69 8.52
C VAL A 50 2.84 -2.62 9.46
N LYS A 51 2.41 -3.88 9.51
CA LYS A 51 3.15 -4.93 10.23
C LYS A 51 4.13 -5.58 9.26
N GLY A 52 5.42 -5.35 9.50
CA GLY A 52 6.48 -6.09 8.83
C GLY A 52 6.57 -7.53 9.34
N VAL A 53 7.09 -8.42 8.52
CA VAL A 53 7.71 -9.67 8.98
C VAL A 53 9.11 -9.31 9.48
N GLY A 54 9.37 -9.53 10.77
CA GLY A 54 10.72 -9.31 11.31
C GLY A 54 11.72 -10.17 10.56
N GLY A 55 12.65 -9.55 9.84
CA GLY A 55 13.85 -10.24 9.37
C GLY A 55 14.62 -10.71 10.59
N ALA A 56 15.04 -11.98 10.60
CA ALA A 56 16.02 -12.45 11.56
C ALA A 56 17.24 -11.52 11.50
N ALA A 57 17.64 -11.00 12.66
CA ALA A 57 18.82 -10.16 12.83
C ALA A 57 20.11 -10.91 12.49
#